data_AF-A0A9P5WJE2-F1
#
_entry.id   AF-A0A9P5WJE2-F1
#
_cell.length_a   1.000
_cell.length_b   1.000
_cell.length_c   1.000
_cell.angle_alpha   90.00
_cell.angle_beta   90.00
_cell.angle_gamma   90.00
#
_symmetry.space_group_name_H-M   'P 1'
#
loop_
_entity.id
_entity.type
_entity.pdbx_description
1 polymer ?
#
loop_
_entity_poly.entity_id
_entity_poly.type
_entity_poly.pdbx_seq_one_letter_code
_entity_poly.pdbx_strand_id
1 'polypeptide(L)'
;MAKMIWLFYFSKILEFIDTMIMVVKKNNRQISFLHVYHHSSIFMIWWLVTFCAPNGEAYFSAALNSFIHVIMYGYYFLSALGFKQVSFIKFYITRSQMTQFCMMSIQSSWDMYAMKFLGHSGYPFFITALLWFYMWTMLGLFYNFYRKNAKLAKEAKRAQAEKEKKLQ
;
A
#
# COMPACT_ATOMS: atom_id res chain seq x y z
N MET A 1 0.16 6.17 -22.21
CA MET A 1 0.65 5.36 -21.07
C MET A 1 1.84 6.00 -20.38
N ALA A 2 2.96 6.28 -21.06
CA ALA A 2 4.16 6.83 -20.42
C ALA A 2 3.94 8.14 -19.62
N LYS A 3 3.17 9.11 -20.14
CA LYS A 3 2.82 10.34 -19.41
C LYS A 3 2.08 10.07 -18.09
N MET A 4 1.19 9.07 -18.06
CA MET A 4 0.44 8.69 -16.85
C MET A 4 1.33 8.03 -15.81
N ILE A 5 2.27 7.18 -16.26
CA ILE A 5 3.28 6.56 -15.38
C ILE A 5 4.21 7.63 -14.80
N TRP A 6 4.58 8.63 -15.60
CA TRP A 6 5.37 9.76 -15.12
C TRP A 6 4.61 10.60 -14.07
N LEU A 7 3.32 10.88 -14.30
CA LEU A 7 2.46 11.55 -13.31
C LEU A 7 2.31 10.72 -12.02
N PHE A 8 2.16 9.40 -12.15
CA PHE A 8 2.12 8.49 -11.01
C PHE A 8 3.45 8.48 -10.24
N TYR A 9 4.59 8.51 -10.93
CA TYR A 9 5.89 8.62 -10.29
C TYR A 9 6.02 9.97 -9.54
N PHE A 10 5.56 11.07 -10.14
CA PHE A 10 5.54 12.37 -9.49
C PHE A 10 4.66 12.36 -8.22
N SER A 11 3.52 11.64 -8.22
CA SER A 11 2.70 11.53 -7.01
C SER A 11 3.45 10.87 -5.85
N LYS A 12 4.42 9.98 -6.11
CA LYS A 12 5.27 9.39 -5.05
C LYS A 12 6.18 10.40 -4.37
N ILE A 13 6.57 11.47 -5.06
CA ILE A 13 7.29 12.59 -4.43
C ILE A 13 6.38 13.32 -3.45
N LEU A 14 5.10 13.51 -3.80
CA LEU A 14 4.12 14.14 -2.90
C LEU A 14 3.86 13.28 -1.65
N GLU A 15 3.91 11.95 -1.76
CA GLU A 15 3.78 11.05 -0.60
C GLU A 15 4.95 11.20 0.40
N PHE A 16 6.14 11.64 -0.02
CA PHE A 16 7.21 11.99 0.92
C PHE A 16 6.87 13.23 1.75
N ILE A 17 6.06 14.15 1.22
CA ILE A 17 5.59 15.32 1.98
C ILE A 17 4.73 14.87 3.16
N ASP A 18 3.91 13.83 3.02
CA ASP A 18 3.17 13.25 4.15
C ASP A 18 4.12 12.75 5.24
N THR A 19 5.22 12.11 4.85
CA THR A 19 6.27 11.69 5.78
C THR A 19 6.87 12.89 6.50
N MET A 20 7.19 13.97 5.76
CA MET A 20 7.71 15.21 6.35
C MET A 20 6.71 15.81 7.36
N ILE A 21 5.42 15.85 7.03
CA ILE A 21 4.37 16.35 7.95
C ILE A 21 4.29 15.47 9.20
N MET A 22 4.39 14.14 9.08
CA MET A 22 4.40 13.23 10.23
C MET A 22 5.61 13.46 11.14
N VAL A 23 6.79 13.69 10.55
CA VAL A 23 8.02 14.03 11.29
C VAL A 23 7.87 15.36 12.02
N VAL A 24 7.36 16.40 11.35
CA VAL A 24 7.12 17.72 11.95
C VAL A 24 6.09 17.64 13.09
N LYS A 25 5.03 16.84 12.94
CA LYS A 25 4.04 16.58 13.99
C LYS A 25 4.55 15.67 15.11
N LYS A 26 5.80 15.20 15.05
CA LYS A 26 6.41 14.22 15.97
C LYS A 26 5.56 12.95 16.12
N ASN A 27 4.82 12.56 15.09
CA ASN A 27 3.93 11.39 15.14
C ASN A 27 4.69 10.10 14.80
N ASN A 28 5.67 9.77 15.64
CA ASN A 28 6.56 8.61 15.45
C ASN A 28 5.81 7.28 15.45
N ARG A 29 4.56 7.25 15.95
CA ARG A 29 3.69 6.07 15.89
C ARG A 29 3.22 5.74 14.47
N GLN A 30 3.14 6.72 13.57
CA GLN A 30 2.77 6.52 12.16
C GLN A 30 3.96 6.13 11.28
N ILE A 31 5.17 6.60 11.63
CA ILE A 31 6.43 6.28 10.95
C ILE A 31 6.90 4.87 11.37
N SER A 32 6.16 3.86 10.93
CA SER A 32 6.53 2.46 11.15
C SER A 32 7.60 2.01 10.18
N PHE A 33 8.29 0.90 10.50
CA PHE A 33 9.20 0.24 9.57
C PHE A 33 8.54 -0.05 8.22
N LEU A 34 7.28 -0.49 8.22
CA LEU A 34 6.49 -0.74 7.01
C LEU A 34 6.36 0.52 6.14
N HIS A 35 6.10 1.66 6.76
CA HIS A 35 5.97 2.94 6.05
C HIS A 35 7.28 3.35 5.39
N VAL A 36 8.39 3.35 6.15
CA VAL A 36 9.70 3.75 5.62
C VAL A 36 10.16 2.78 4.53
N TYR A 37 10.03 1.47 4.77
CA TYR A 37 10.35 0.43 3.78
C TYR A 37 9.56 0.64 2.49
N HIS A 38 8.23 0.81 2.56
CA HIS A 38 7.39 1.05 1.40
C HIS A 38 7.77 2.33 0.65
N HIS A 39 7.81 3.49 1.31
CA HIS A 39 8.02 4.77 0.63
C HIS A 39 9.42 4.88 0.00
N SER A 40 10.45 4.33 0.64
CA SER A 40 11.81 4.32 0.07
C SER A 40 11.94 3.35 -1.12
N SER A 41 11.45 2.12 -0.98
CA SER A 41 11.57 1.10 -2.02
C SER A 41 10.68 1.40 -3.23
N ILE A 42 9.42 1.82 -3.02
CA ILE A 42 8.48 2.12 -4.11
C ILE A 42 9.00 3.27 -4.97
N PHE A 43 9.64 4.27 -4.36
CA PHE A 43 10.24 5.38 -5.09
C PHE A 43 11.35 4.91 -6.03
N MET A 44 12.27 4.08 -5.52
CA MET A 44 13.35 3.51 -6.34
C MET A 44 12.83 2.58 -7.45
N ILE A 45 11.86 1.73 -7.12
CA ILE A 45 11.25 0.80 -8.08
C ILE A 45 10.56 1.57 -9.21
N TRP A 46 9.79 2.61 -8.89
CA TRP A 46 9.09 3.40 -9.91
C TRP A 46 10.00 4.29 -10.75
N TRP A 47 11.14 4.73 -10.20
CA TRP A 47 12.17 5.36 -11.01
C TRP A 47 12.68 4.39 -12.09
N LEU A 48 13.02 3.15 -11.72
CA LEU A 48 13.44 2.11 -12.65
C LEU A 48 12.36 1.79 -13.69
N VAL A 49 11.11 1.60 -13.26
CA VAL A 49 9.97 1.32 -14.15
C VAL A 49 9.76 2.45 -15.16
N THR A 50 9.78 3.70 -14.71
CA THR A 50 9.56 4.87 -15.58
C THR A 50 10.67 5.01 -16.62
N PHE A 51 11.91 4.68 -16.24
CA PHE A 51 13.06 4.78 -17.13
C PHE A 51 13.12 3.61 -18.14
N CYS A 52 12.89 2.38 -17.68
CA CYS A 52 13.10 1.17 -18.49
C CYS A 52 11.87 0.71 -19.27
N ALA A 53 10.66 0.85 -18.70
CA ALA A 53 9.44 0.30 -19.29
C ALA A 53 8.17 1.05 -18.86
N PRO A 54 7.94 2.28 -19.38
CA PRO A 54 6.76 3.06 -19.02
C PRO A 54 5.50 2.63 -19.82
N ASN A 55 5.17 1.34 -19.80
CA ASN A 55 4.06 0.75 -20.54
C ASN A 55 3.50 -0.53 -19.85
N GLY A 56 2.51 -1.18 -20.48
CA GLY A 56 2.05 -2.52 -20.10
C GLY A 56 1.59 -2.69 -18.64
N GLU A 57 2.16 -3.70 -17.97
CA GLU A 57 1.83 -4.14 -16.60
C GLU A 57 1.91 -3.01 -15.56
N ALA A 58 2.87 -2.10 -15.71
CA ALA A 58 3.03 -0.96 -14.82
C ALA A 58 1.77 -0.09 -14.77
N TYR A 59 1.04 0.03 -15.89
CA TYR A 59 -0.18 0.83 -15.93
C TYR A 59 -1.29 0.25 -15.04
N PHE A 60 -1.51 -1.07 -15.10
CA PHE A 60 -2.51 -1.73 -14.25
C PHE A 60 -2.18 -1.54 -12.77
N SER A 61 -0.90 -1.73 -12.43
CA SER A 61 -0.38 -1.51 -11.08
C SER A 61 -0.56 -0.07 -10.59
N ALA A 62 -0.25 0.92 -11.43
CA ALA A 62 -0.44 2.33 -11.14
C ALA A 62 -1.91 2.70 -10.95
N ALA A 63 -2.79 2.20 -11.83
CA ALA A 63 -4.22 2.49 -11.80
C ALA A 63 -4.88 1.94 -10.52
N LEU A 64 -4.61 0.66 -10.19
CA LEU A 64 -5.16 0.03 -8.99
C LEU A 64 -4.63 0.70 -7.71
N ASN A 65 -3.33 1.01 -7.66
CA ASN A 65 -2.75 1.74 -6.54
C ASN A 65 -3.39 3.12 -6.37
N SER A 66 -3.53 3.87 -7.47
CA SER A 66 -4.16 5.20 -7.46
C SER A 66 -5.60 5.12 -6.94
N PHE A 67 -6.38 4.13 -7.37
CA PHE A 67 -7.73 3.91 -6.90
C PHE A 67 -7.79 3.67 -5.37
N ILE A 68 -6.94 2.79 -4.85
CA ILE A 68 -6.87 2.54 -3.41
C ILE A 68 -6.36 3.78 -2.64
N HIS A 69 -5.41 4.53 -3.22
CA HIS A 69 -4.92 5.77 -2.62
C HIS A 69 -6.01 6.84 -2.54
N VAL A 70 -6.87 6.99 -3.56
CA VAL A 70 -8.03 7.89 -3.50
C VAL A 70 -8.93 7.55 -2.31
N ILE A 71 -9.21 6.26 -2.08
CA ILE A 71 -10.01 5.81 -0.92
C ILE A 71 -9.29 6.11 0.40
N MET A 72 -7.99 5.83 0.48
CA MET A 72 -7.18 5.99 1.68
C MET A 72 -7.00 7.46 2.08
N TYR A 73 -6.70 8.33 1.12
CA TYR A 73 -6.60 9.78 1.34
C TYR A 73 -7.96 10.41 1.62
N GLY A 74 -9.03 9.94 0.96
CA GLY A 74 -10.39 10.35 1.30
C GLY A 74 -10.73 10.07 2.76
N TYR A 75 -10.31 8.92 3.29
CA TYR A 75 -10.43 8.61 4.72
C TYR A 75 -9.60 9.54 5.61
N TYR A 76 -8.35 9.84 5.26
CA TYR A 76 -7.53 10.78 6.04
C TYR A 76 -8.11 12.19 6.03
N PHE A 77 -8.67 12.63 4.91
CA PHE A 77 -9.38 13.91 4.82
C PHE A 77 -10.59 13.97 5.75
N LEU A 78 -11.47 12.95 5.70
CA LEU A 78 -12.62 12.87 6.60
C LEU A 78 -12.22 12.77 8.08
N SER A 79 -11.14 12.03 8.38
CA SER A 79 -10.61 11.94 9.73
C SER A 79 -10.04 13.27 10.23
N ALA A 80 -9.47 14.09 9.34
CA ALA A 80 -8.97 15.43 9.69
C ALA A 80 -10.10 16.43 9.98
N LEU A 81 -11.28 16.24 9.36
CA LEU A 81 -12.49 17.03 9.64
C LEU A 81 -13.19 16.68 10.96
N GLY A 82 -12.65 15.72 11.74
CA GLY A 82 -13.14 15.43 13.09
C GLY A 82 -14.27 14.40 13.17
N PHE A 83 -14.65 13.77 12.06
CA PHE A 83 -15.57 12.63 12.10
C PHE A 83 -14.90 11.48 12.85
N LYS A 84 -15.37 11.13 14.05
CA LYS A 84 -14.79 10.02 14.85
C LYS A 84 -15.39 8.65 14.47
N GLN A 85 -16.58 8.64 13.86
CA GLN A 85 -17.25 7.40 13.43
C GLN A 85 -16.47 6.63 12.34
N VAL A 86 -15.53 7.25 11.61
CA VAL A 86 -14.82 6.59 10.50
C VAL A 86 -13.81 5.53 10.95
N SER A 87 -13.56 5.34 12.25
CA SER A 87 -12.49 4.45 12.73
C SER A 87 -12.62 2.98 12.28
N PHE A 88 -13.85 2.48 12.05
CA PHE A 88 -14.08 1.13 11.54
C PHE A 88 -13.64 0.97 10.08
N ILE A 89 -13.68 2.05 9.29
CA ILE A 89 -13.31 2.06 7.86
C ILE A 89 -11.82 1.75 7.69
N LYS A 90 -10.98 2.06 8.69
CA LYS A 90 -9.54 1.76 8.68
C LYS A 90 -9.24 0.27 8.42
N PHE A 91 -10.05 -0.62 8.98
CA PHE A 91 -9.88 -2.07 8.78
C PHE A 91 -10.21 -2.48 7.35
N TYR A 92 -11.28 -1.91 6.78
CA TYR A 92 -11.66 -2.13 5.38
C TYR A 92 -10.60 -1.60 4.42
N ILE A 93 -10.03 -0.42 4.68
CA ILE A 93 -8.94 0.15 3.87
C ILE A 93 -7.73 -0.78 3.88
N THR A 94 -7.33 -1.27 5.06
CA THR A 94 -6.19 -2.21 5.17
C THR A 94 -6.49 -3.50 4.41
N ARG A 95 -7.74 -4.00 4.45
CA ARG A 95 -8.15 -5.19 3.70
C ARG A 95 -8.12 -4.95 2.19
N SER A 96 -8.62 -3.81 1.72
CA SER A 96 -8.55 -3.41 0.32
C SER A 96 -7.10 -3.25 -0.15
N GLN A 97 -6.22 -2.71 0.70
CA GLN A 97 -4.78 -2.62 0.43
C GLN A 97 -4.10 -3.99 0.31
N MET A 98 -4.55 -5.00 1.04
CA MET A 98 -4.06 -6.37 0.85
C MET A 98 -4.63 -7.01 -0.41
N THR A 99 -5.92 -6.78 -0.70
CA THR A 99 -6.57 -7.28 -1.91
C THR A 99 -5.92 -6.74 -3.18
N GLN A 100 -5.51 -5.46 -3.23
CA GLN A 100 -4.76 -4.93 -4.39
C GLN A 100 -3.45 -5.70 -4.61
N PHE A 101 -2.70 -6.05 -3.55
CA PHE A 101 -1.43 -6.75 -3.70
C PHE A 101 -1.67 -8.16 -4.24
N CYS A 102 -2.72 -8.85 -3.78
CA CYS A 102 -3.10 -10.15 -4.33
C CYS A 102 -3.47 -10.05 -5.83
N MET A 103 -4.27 -9.05 -6.21
CA MET A 103 -4.66 -8.84 -7.61
C MET A 103 -3.44 -8.55 -8.50
N MET A 104 -2.53 -7.70 -8.03
CA MET A 104 -1.28 -7.38 -8.74
C MET A 104 -0.38 -8.62 -8.84
N SER A 105 -0.23 -9.42 -7.78
CA SER A 105 0.55 -10.67 -7.82
C SER A 105 -0.02 -11.70 -8.80
N ILE A 106 -1.34 -11.81 -8.92
CA ILE A 106 -1.99 -12.70 -9.88
C ILE A 106 -1.71 -12.21 -11.31
N GLN A 107 -1.88 -10.90 -11.56
CA GLN A 107 -1.57 -10.30 -12.85
C GLN A 107 -0.10 -10.52 -13.25
N SER A 108 0.86 -10.22 -12.36
CA SER A 108 2.29 -10.42 -12.64
C SER A 108 2.62 -11.90 -12.89
N SER A 109 1.99 -12.83 -12.15
CA SER A 109 2.17 -14.27 -12.39
C SER A 109 1.66 -14.69 -13.77
N TRP A 110 0.51 -14.15 -14.20
CA TRP A 110 -0.06 -14.39 -15.52
C TRP A 110 0.84 -13.83 -16.62
N ASP A 111 1.35 -12.60 -16.45
CA ASP A 111 2.23 -11.95 -17.42
C ASP A 111 3.54 -12.74 -17.58
N MET A 112 4.14 -13.23 -16.48
CA MET A 112 5.31 -14.12 -16.54
C MET A 112 5.02 -15.43 -17.27
N TYR A 113 3.85 -16.03 -17.05
CA TYR A 113 3.43 -17.24 -17.75
C TYR A 113 3.24 -16.98 -19.26
N ALA A 114 2.53 -15.91 -19.61
CA ALA A 114 2.28 -15.53 -21.01
C ALA A 114 3.58 -15.21 -21.77
N MET A 115 4.54 -14.53 -21.13
CA MET A 115 5.86 -14.28 -21.73
C MET A 115 6.61 -15.58 -22.03
N LYS A 116 6.61 -16.53 -21.08
CA LYS A 116 7.42 -17.74 -21.17
C LYS A 116 6.81 -18.82 -22.07
N PHE A 117 5.49 -18.94 -22.10
CA PHE A 117 4.79 -20.04 -22.76
C PHE A 117 3.96 -19.63 -23.98
N LEU A 118 3.51 -18.38 -24.06
CA LEU A 118 2.68 -17.88 -25.17
C LEU A 118 3.47 -16.97 -26.13
N GLY A 119 4.73 -16.65 -25.82
CA GLY A 119 5.57 -15.79 -26.65
C GLY A 119 5.14 -14.32 -26.71
N HIS A 120 4.26 -13.88 -25.80
CA HIS A 120 3.81 -12.50 -25.73
C HIS A 120 4.93 -11.60 -25.15
N SER A 121 5.61 -10.85 -26.02
CA SER A 121 6.70 -9.94 -25.63
C SER A 121 6.20 -8.48 -25.58
N GLY A 122 5.48 -8.13 -24.51
CA GLY A 122 4.97 -6.77 -24.29
C GLY A 122 5.73 -5.97 -23.23
N TYR A 123 6.42 -6.64 -22.29
CA TYR A 123 7.01 -6.00 -21.12
C TYR A 123 8.25 -6.78 -20.61
N PRO A 124 9.28 -6.13 -20.03
CA PRO A 124 10.51 -6.83 -19.64
C PRO A 124 10.30 -7.75 -18.43
N PHE A 125 10.65 -9.03 -18.58
CA PHE A 125 10.52 -10.05 -17.53
C PHE A 125 11.18 -9.66 -16.21
N PHE A 126 12.36 -9.04 -16.26
CA PHE A 126 13.08 -8.60 -15.05
C PHE A 126 12.26 -7.60 -14.22
N ILE A 127 11.57 -6.67 -14.87
CA ILE A 127 10.74 -5.66 -14.19
C ILE A 127 9.49 -6.31 -13.59
N THR A 128 8.84 -7.22 -14.33
CA THR A 128 7.71 -8.00 -13.81
C THR A 128 8.10 -8.84 -12.59
N ALA A 129 9.23 -9.55 -12.65
CA ALA A 129 9.72 -10.36 -11.54
C ALA A 129 10.04 -9.53 -10.29
N LEU A 130 10.64 -8.35 -10.48
CA LEU A 130 10.92 -7.39 -9.42
C LEU A 130 9.63 -6.86 -8.77
N LEU A 131 8.63 -6.47 -9.57
CA LEU A 131 7.33 -6.04 -9.08
C LEU A 131 6.59 -7.16 -8.34
N TRP A 132 6.62 -8.39 -8.88
CA TRP A 132 6.02 -9.57 -8.25
C TRP A 132 6.63 -9.85 -6.88
N PHE A 133 7.97 -9.87 -6.79
CA PHE A 133 8.68 -10.05 -5.52
C PHE A 133 8.28 -8.95 -4.52
N TYR A 134 8.24 -7.70 -4.99
CA TYR A 134 7.82 -6.59 -4.16
C TYR A 134 6.39 -6.75 -3.62
N MET A 135 5.42 -7.19 -4.43
CA MET A 135 4.05 -7.43 -3.95
C MET A 135 4.00 -8.48 -2.82
N TRP A 136 4.82 -9.53 -2.90
CA TRP A 136 4.90 -10.53 -1.84
C TRP A 136 5.49 -9.98 -0.54
N THR A 137 6.54 -9.16 -0.62
CA THR A 137 7.10 -8.50 0.57
C THR A 137 6.07 -7.58 1.23
N MET A 138 5.34 -6.81 0.43
CA MET A 138 4.31 -5.90 0.89
C MET A 138 3.12 -6.63 1.52
N LEU A 139 2.66 -7.71 0.90
CA LEU A 139 1.59 -8.54 1.45
C LEU A 139 1.98 -9.12 2.82
N GLY A 140 3.21 -9.62 2.97
CA GLY A 140 3.72 -10.14 4.24
C GLY A 140 3.77 -9.08 5.35
N LEU A 141 4.30 -7.89 5.03
CA LEU A 141 4.39 -6.79 5.99
C LEU A 141 3.00 -6.24 6.38
N PHE A 142 2.09 -6.11 5.42
CA PHE A 142 0.71 -5.69 5.69
C PHE A 142 -0.06 -6.73 6.50
N TYR A 143 0.13 -8.02 6.22
CA TYR A 143 -0.47 -9.09 7.01
C TYR A 143 0.03 -9.06 8.46
N ASN A 144 1.33 -8.85 8.68
CA ASN A 144 1.88 -8.69 10.03
C ASN A 144 1.29 -7.47 10.74
N PHE A 145 1.22 -6.32 10.06
CA PHE A 145 0.59 -5.10 10.59
C PHE A 145 -0.88 -5.34 10.94
N TYR A 146 -1.63 -6.00 10.07
CA TYR A 146 -3.03 -6.35 10.26
C TYR A 146 -3.24 -7.21 11.51
N ARG A 147 -2.47 -8.30 11.65
CA ARG A 147 -2.53 -9.20 12.82
C ARG A 147 -2.16 -8.47 14.11
N LYS A 148 -1.10 -7.65 14.09
CA LYS A 148 -0.66 -6.88 15.26
C LYS A 148 -1.75 -5.91 15.73
N ASN A 149 -2.37 -5.18 14.81
CA ASN A 149 -3.47 -4.26 15.15
C ASN A 149 -4.71 -5.01 15.66
N ALA A 150 -5.07 -6.14 15.06
CA ALA A 150 -6.20 -6.95 15.52
C ALA A 150 -5.98 -7.48 16.95
N LYS A 151 -4.76 -7.94 17.26
CA LYS A 151 -4.38 -8.38 18.62
C LYS A 151 -4.50 -7.24 19.64
N LEU A 152 -3.92 -6.08 19.33
CA LEU A 152 -3.98 -4.89 20.20
C LEU A 152 -5.43 -4.42 20.43
N ALA A 153 -6.28 -4.46 19.40
CA ALA A 153 -7.69 -4.10 19.52
C ALA A 153 -8.45 -5.07 20.45
N LYS A 154 -8.14 -6.38 20.39
CA LYS A 154 -8.73 -7.39 21.28
C LYS A 154 -8.29 -7.20 22.73
N GLU A 155 -7.01 -6.92 22.96
CA GLU A 155 -6.45 -6.66 24.29
C GLU A 155 -7.05 -5.39 24.92
N ALA A 156 -7.20 -4.31 24.15
CA ALA A 156 -7.84 -3.08 24.62
C ALA A 156 -9.29 -3.30 25.05
N LYS A 157 -10.07 -4.06 24.26
CA LYS A 157 -11.46 -4.42 24.61
C LYS A 157 -11.53 -5.25 25.89
N ARG A 158 -10.61 -6.22 26.06
CA ARG A 158 -10.55 -7.04 27.28
C ARG A 158 -10.21 -6.20 28.51
N ALA A 159 -9.22 -5.32 28.41
CA ALA A 159 -8.83 -4.44 29.50
C ALA A 159 -9.96 -3.47 29.91
N GLN A 160 -10.75 -2.99 28.94
CA GLN A 160 -11.93 -2.16 29.22
C GLN A 160 -13.02 -2.95 29.95
N ALA A 161 -13.35 -4.16 29.49
CA ALA A 161 -14.31 -5.03 30.16
C ALA A 161 -13.88 -5.42 31.59
N GLU A 162 -12.57 -5.63 31.82
CA GLU A 162 -12.04 -5.89 33.17
C GLU A 162 -12.11 -4.66 34.08
N LYS A 163 -11.96 -3.43 33.55
CA LYS A 163 -12.16 -2.19 34.31
C LYS A 163 -13.62 -1.98 34.69
N GLU A 164 -14.55 -2.21 33.77
CA GLU A 164 -15.98 -2.09 34.01
C GLU A 164 -16.46 -3.06 35.09
N LYS A 165 -15.94 -4.30 35.11
CA LYS A 165 -16.22 -5.28 36.17
C LYS A 165 -15.69 -4.93 37.56
N LYS A 166 -14.65 -4.09 37.66
CA LYS A 166 -14.07 -3.66 38.96
C LYS A 166 -14.76 -2.41 39.52
N LEU A 167 -15.56 -1.73 38.70
CA LEU A 167 -16.29 -0.52 39.09
C LEU A 167 -17.72 -0.85 39.54
N GLN A 168 -18.17 -2.09 39.33
CA GLN A 168 -19.43 -2.68 39.81
C GLN A 168 -19.17 -3.47 41.08
#